data_AF-A0A353TFZ4-F1
#
_entry.id   AF-A0A353TFZ4-F1
#
_cell.length_a   1.000
_cell.length_b   1.000
_cell.length_c   1.000
_cell.angle_alpha   90.00
_cell.angle_beta   90.00
_cell.angle_gamma   90.00
#
_symmetry.space_group_name_H-M   'P 1'
#
loop_
_entity.id
_entity.type
_entity.pdbx_description
1 polymer ?
#
loop_
_entity_poly.entity_id
_entity_poly.type
_entity_poly.pdbx_seq_one_letter_code
_entity_poly.pdbx_strand_id
1 'polypeptide(L)' 'DKNIGEVAEACGFLDVAYFSRIFKKITGVTPTAYRNLPQ' A
#
# COMPACT_ATOMS: atom_id res chain seq x y z
N ASP A 1 9.71 1.61 10.99
CA ASP A 1 9.38 1.61 9.56
C ASP A 1 8.43 0.45 9.29
N LYS A 2 7.11 0.68 9.14
CA LYS A 2 6.18 -0.43 8.86
C LYS A 2 6.31 -0.83 7.40
N ASN A 3 6.59 -2.09 7.09
CA ASN A 3 6.75 -2.49 5.69
C ASN A 3 5.38 -2.54 4.99
N ILE A 4 5.33 -2.48 3.66
CA ILE A 4 4.05 -2.47 2.91
C ILE A 4 3.19 -3.71 3.24
N GLY A 5 3.82 -4.84 3.60
CA GLY A 5 3.12 -6.03 4.08
C GLY A 5 2.37 -5.83 5.41
N GLU A 6 2.96 -5.15 6.39
CA GLU A 6 2.28 -4.86 7.67
C GLU A 6 1.13 -3.87 7.49
N VAL A 7 1.27 -2.93 6.56
CA VAL A 7 0.19 -2.00 6.20
C VAL A 7 -0.95 -2.76 5.51
N ALA A 8 -0.62 -3.68 4.61
CA ALA A 8 -1.61 -4.52 3.94
C ALA A 8 -2.37 -5.37 4.97
N GLU A 9 -1.67 -6.04 5.88
CA GLU A 9 -2.26 -6.87 6.93
C GLU A 9 -3.16 -6.05 7.87
N ALA A 10 -2.70 -4.86 8.30
CA ALA A 10 -3.49 -3.94 9.12
C ALA A 10 -4.75 -3.42 8.40
N CYS A 11 -4.72 -3.36 7.08
CA CYS A 11 -5.88 -3.01 6.24
C CYS A 11 -6.78 -4.23 5.91
N GLY A 12 -6.46 -5.44 6.40
CA GLY A 12 -7.22 -6.66 6.15
C GLY A 12 -6.89 -7.36 4.83
N PHE A 13 -5.76 -7.02 4.20
CA PHE A 13 -5.28 -7.68 2.99
C PHE A 13 -4.28 -8.78 3.33
N LEU A 14 -4.60 -10.01 2.93
CA LEU A 14 -3.73 -11.18 3.06
C LEU A 14 -2.57 -11.16 2.05
N ASP A 15 -2.78 -10.51 0.90
CA ASP A 15 -1.81 -10.49 -0.18
C ASP A 15 -1.35 -9.05 -0.49
N VAL A 16 -0.05 -8.82 -0.32
CA VAL A 16 0.60 -7.51 -0.49
C VAL A 16 0.59 -7.05 -1.94
N ALA A 17 0.65 -7.98 -2.90
CA ALA A 17 0.58 -7.65 -4.32
C ALA A 17 -0.85 -7.23 -4.70
N TYR A 18 -1.86 -7.89 -4.15
CA TYR A 18 -3.26 -7.50 -4.29
C TYR A 18 -3.53 -6.13 -3.64
N PHE A 19 -3.04 -5.90 -2.42
CA PHE A 19 -3.09 -4.59 -1.77
C PHE A 19 -2.47 -3.52 -2.67
N SER A 20 -1.26 -3.75 -3.20
CA SER A 20 -0.57 -2.77 -4.06
C SER A 20 -1.35 -2.45 -5.34
N ARG A 21 -2.02 -3.45 -5.95
CA ARG A 21 -2.88 -3.26 -7.12
C ARG A 21 -4.13 -2.44 -6.78
N ILE A 22 -4.82 -2.79 -5.70
CA ILE A 22 -6.04 -2.09 -5.26
C ILE A 22 -5.71 -0.68 -4.79
N PHE A 23 -4.68 -0.52 -3.97
CA PHE A 23 -4.20 0.77 -3.49
C PHE A 23 -3.88 1.70 -4.66
N LYS A 24 -3.15 1.23 -5.67
CA LYS A 24 -2.89 2.00 -6.89
C LYS A 24 -4.16 2.32 -7.68
N LYS A 25 -5.12 1.40 -7.74
CA LYS A 25 -6.41 1.64 -8.43
C LYS A 25 -7.24 2.72 -7.72
N ILE A 26 -7.20 2.78 -6.39
CA ILE A 26 -7.99 3.71 -5.57
C ILE A 26 -7.30 5.08 -5.47
N THR A 27 -6.01 5.09 -5.13
CA THR A 27 -5.23 6.33 -4.87
C THR A 27 -4.54 6.89 -6.12
N GLY A 28 -4.46 6.11 -7.20
CA GLY A 28 -3.74 6.46 -8.42
C GLY A 28 -2.22 6.21 -8.36
N VAL A 29 -1.65 5.95 -7.18
CA VAL A 29 -0.19 5.79 -6.98
C VAL A 29 0.14 4.50 -6.23
N THR A 30 1.36 3.98 -6.37
CA THR A 30 1.77 2.79 -5.61
C THR A 30 1.94 3.13 -4.13
N PRO A 31 1.79 2.16 -3.21
CA PRO A 31 2.01 2.39 -1.77
C PRO A 31 3.39 2.97 -1.47
N THR A 32 4.42 2.50 -2.19
CA THR A 32 5.79 3.01 -2.08
C THR A 32 5.92 4.45 -2.57
N ALA A 33 5.26 4.81 -3.67
CA ALA A 33 5.25 6.19 -4.15
C ALA A 33 4.49 7.10 -3.18
N TYR A 34 3.35 6.65 -2.66
CA TYR A 34 2.56 7.37 -1.66
C TYR A 34 3.35 7.67 -0.39
N ARG A 35 4.22 6.75 0.03
CA ARG A 35 5.12 6.95 1.17
C ARG A 35 6.24 7.97 0.92
N ASN A 36 6.64 8.14 -0.34
CA ASN A 36 7.65 9.12 -0.74
C ASN A 36 7.03 10.48 -1.09
N LEU A 37 5.70 10.63 -1.03
CA LEU A 37 5.08 11.94 -1.17
C LEU A 37 5.46 12.79 0.05
N PRO A 38 5.83 14.07 -0.17
CA PRO A 38 5.97 15.01 0.95
C PRO A 38 4.61 15.13 1.63
N GLN A 39 4.56 14.73 2.91
CA GLN A 39 3.42 14.96 3.81
C GLN A 39 3.56 16.34 4.46
#